data_AF-A0A524D628-F1
#
_entry.id   AF-A0A524D628-F1
#
_cell.length_a   1.000
_cell.length_b   1.000
_cell.length_c   1.000
_cell.angle_alpha   90.00
_cell.angle_beta   90.00
_cell.angle_gamma   90.00
#
_symmetry.space_group_name_H-M   'P 1'
#
loop_
_entity.id
_entity.type
_entity.pdbx_description
1 polymer ?
#
loop_
_entity_poly.entity_id
_entity_poly.type
_entity_poly.pdbx_seq_one_letter_code
_entity_poly.pdbx_strand_id
1 'polypeptide(L)'
;MSKIKKKPVERPSSLSEDIKLIKMIEFSGWIFLLAFVGYFGAWAVLDILLKISFIDFKRDEVTFAYLVFTGTSAAFCFGLSTKIKNNKERKKEFFLDWLLGEFLFCMFAIFALSAYQW
;
A
#
# COMPACT_ATOMS: atom_id res chain seq x y z
N MET A 1 15.32 19.56 55.20
CA MET A 1 14.91 18.43 54.32
C MET A 1 14.37 18.99 53.02
N SER A 2 15.22 19.10 51.98
CA SER A 2 14.81 19.61 50.67
C SER A 2 14.11 18.50 49.88
N LYS A 3 12.79 18.65 49.70
CA LYS A 3 12.02 17.77 48.81
C LYS A 3 12.37 18.12 47.36
N ILE A 4 13.40 17.46 46.84
CA ILE A 4 13.73 17.48 45.41
C ILE A 4 12.54 16.88 44.65
N LYS A 5 11.72 17.74 44.04
CA LYS A 5 10.69 17.35 43.09
C LYS A 5 11.39 16.73 41.88
N LYS A 6 11.41 15.40 41.79
CA LYS A 6 11.84 14.68 40.60
C LYS A 6 10.94 15.14 39.44
N LYS A 7 11.52 15.80 38.44
CA LYS A 7 10.82 16.10 37.18
C LYS A 7 10.35 14.77 36.57
N PRO A 8 9.10 14.68 36.08
CA PRO A 8 8.65 13.50 35.38
C PRO A 8 9.52 13.32 34.15
N VAL A 9 10.09 12.12 34.01
CA VAL A 9 10.81 11.72 32.80
C VAL A 9 9.76 11.67 31.69
N GLU A 10 9.73 12.69 30.84
CA GLU A 10 8.99 12.67 29.59
C GLU A 10 9.50 11.49 28.76
N ARG A 11 8.70 10.42 28.69
CA ARG A 11 8.91 9.38 27.69
C ARG A 11 8.76 10.05 26.32
N PRO A 12 9.67 9.83 25.36
CA PRO A 12 9.60 10.48 24.07
C PRO A 12 8.28 10.10 23.38
N SER A 13 7.38 11.08 23.24
CA SER A 13 6.07 10.93 22.60
C SER A 13 6.16 10.44 21.16
N SER A 14 7.29 10.71 20.48
CA SER A 14 7.59 10.32 19.11
C SER A 14 7.52 8.80 18.87
N LEU A 15 7.89 7.99 19.86
CA LEU A 15 7.95 6.54 19.72
C LEU A 15 6.56 5.90 19.56
N SER A 16 5.53 6.53 20.15
CA SER A 16 4.13 6.09 20.04
C SER A 16 3.52 6.42 18.68
N GLU A 17 3.81 7.63 18.16
CA GLU A 17 3.34 8.09 16.86
C GLU A 17 3.95 7.28 15.71
N ASP A 18 5.23 6.93 15.81
CA ASP A 18 5.92 6.11 14.80
C ASP A 18 5.29 4.72 14.67
N ILE A 19 4.95 4.10 15.80
CA ILE A 19 4.32 2.77 15.82
C ILE A 19 2.91 2.84 15.22
N LYS A 20 2.15 3.91 15.50
CA LYS A 20 0.84 4.13 14.89
C LYS A 20 0.94 4.28 13.38
N LEU A 21 1.90 5.08 12.91
CA LEU A 21 2.12 5.32 11.49
C LEU A 21 2.51 4.03 10.75
N ILE A 22 3.44 3.24 11.29
CA ILE A 22 3.82 1.94 10.70
C ILE A 22 2.61 1.01 10.62
N LYS A 23 1.83 0.89 11.70
CA LYS A 23 0.61 0.06 11.72
C LYS A 23 -0.44 0.54 10.72
N MET A 24 -0.61 1.86 10.55
CA MET A 24 -1.52 2.40 9.53
C MET A 24 -1.08 2.05 8.12
N ILE A 25 0.22 2.12 7.82
CA ILE A 25 0.77 1.74 6.52
C ILE A 25 0.60 0.24 6.26
N GLU A 26 0.92 -0.61 7.26
CA GLU A 26 0.70 -2.06 7.15
C GLU A 26 -0.78 -2.38 6.93
N PHE A 27 -1.66 -1.74 7.68
CA PHE A 27 -3.10 -1.90 7.55
C PHE A 27 -3.61 -1.47 6.16
N SER A 28 -3.09 -0.35 5.63
CA SER A 28 -3.37 0.07 4.26
C SER A 28 -2.93 -0.97 3.24
N GLY A 29 -1.73 -1.54 3.40
CA GLY A 29 -1.24 -2.63 2.55
C GLY A 29 -2.15 -3.85 2.58
N TRP A 30 -2.64 -4.23 3.76
CA TRP A 30 -3.61 -5.33 3.91
C TRP A 30 -4.95 -5.04 3.24
N ILE A 31 -5.47 -3.80 3.32
CA ILE A 31 -6.71 -3.42 2.61
C ILE A 31 -6.52 -3.57 1.10
N PHE A 32 -5.43 -3.06 0.54
CA PHE A 32 -5.15 -3.20 -0.89
C PHE A 32 -4.99 -4.66 -1.31
N LEU A 33 -4.30 -5.47 -0.50
CA LEU A 33 -4.16 -6.90 -0.76
C LEU A 33 -5.52 -7.63 -0.72
N LEU A 34 -6.35 -7.34 0.28
CA LEU A 34 -7.69 -7.93 0.39
C LEU A 34 -8.59 -7.48 -0.76
N ALA A 35 -8.48 -6.24 -1.22
CA ALA A 35 -9.20 -5.75 -2.40
C ALA A 35 -8.75 -6.51 -3.66
N PHE A 36 -7.44 -6.67 -3.86
CA PHE A 36 -6.87 -7.43 -4.97
C PHE A 36 -7.33 -8.89 -4.97
N VAL A 37 -7.19 -9.59 -3.84
CA VAL A 37 -7.61 -11.00 -3.71
C VAL A 37 -9.13 -11.13 -3.80
N GLY A 38 -9.88 -10.23 -3.18
CA GLY A 38 -11.34 -10.20 -3.22
C GLY A 38 -11.85 -10.01 -4.63
N TYR A 39 -11.19 -9.18 -5.43
CA TYR A 39 -11.50 -8.99 -6.84
C TYR A 39 -11.27 -10.28 -7.65
N PHE A 40 -10.11 -10.93 -7.54
CA PHE A 40 -9.87 -12.23 -8.18
C PHE A 40 -10.85 -13.31 -7.70
N GLY A 41 -11.14 -13.34 -6.40
CA GLY A 41 -12.04 -14.32 -5.79
C GLY A 41 -13.47 -14.15 -6.28
N ALA A 42 -13.98 -12.92 -6.32
CA ALA A 42 -15.30 -12.62 -6.87
C ALA A 42 -15.40 -13.07 -8.33
N TRP A 43 -14.36 -12.81 -9.13
CA TRP A 43 -14.33 -13.26 -10.53
C TRP A 43 -14.26 -14.77 -10.68
N ALA A 44 -13.45 -15.47 -9.88
CA ALA A 44 -13.41 -16.93 -9.89
C ALA A 44 -14.77 -17.54 -9.52
N VAL A 45 -15.50 -16.94 -8.57
CA VAL A 45 -16.86 -17.36 -8.21
C VAL A 45 -17.84 -17.09 -9.36
N LEU A 46 -17.74 -15.95 -10.05
CA LEU A 46 -18.58 -15.63 -11.21
C LEU A 46 -18.30 -16.56 -12.39
N ASP A 47 -17.05 -16.92 -12.66
CA ASP A 47 -16.67 -17.88 -13.70
C ASP A 47 -17.30 -19.26 -13.43
N ILE A 48 -17.25 -19.73 -12.17
CA ILE A 48 -17.87 -21.00 -11.76
C ILE A 48 -19.40 -20.97 -11.86
N LEU A 49 -20.04 -19.88 -11.41
CA LEU A 49 -21.50 -19.78 -11.35
C LEU A 49 -22.15 -19.47 -12.70
N LEU A 50 -21.53 -18.60 -13.50
CA LEU A 50 -22.12 -18.06 -14.73
C LEU A 50 -21.48 -18.64 -16.00
N LYS A 51 -20.40 -19.43 -15.90
CA LYS A 51 -19.62 -19.93 -17.06
C LYS A 51 -19.20 -18.81 -18.02
N ILE A 52 -19.04 -17.59 -17.51
CA ILE A 52 -18.53 -16.45 -18.27
C ILE A 52 -17.01 -16.61 -18.26
N SER A 53 -16.46 -17.13 -19.35
CA SER A 53 -15.03 -17.40 -19.48
C SER A 53 -14.18 -16.18 -19.08
N PHE A 54 -13.23 -16.42 -18.18
CA PHE A 54 -12.11 -15.53 -17.80
C PHE A 54 -11.29 -14.93 -18.99
N ILE A 55 -11.56 -15.32 -20.23
CA ILE A 55 -10.78 -14.98 -21.43
C ILE A 55 -11.19 -13.63 -22.05
N ASP A 56 -12.43 -13.18 -21.89
CA ASP A 56 -12.84 -11.82 -22.32
C ASP A 56 -12.18 -10.71 -21.46
N PHE A 57 -11.64 -11.08 -20.31
CA PHE A 57 -10.92 -10.25 -19.35
C PHE A 57 -9.66 -9.60 -19.93
N LYS A 58 -9.10 -10.15 -21.02
CA LYS A 58 -7.84 -9.68 -21.62
C LYS A 58 -7.96 -8.29 -22.29
N ARG A 59 -9.16 -7.71 -22.35
CA ARG A 59 -9.44 -6.44 -23.05
C ARG A 59 -10.04 -5.33 -22.18
N ASP A 60 -10.30 -5.55 -20.89
CA ASP A 60 -10.86 -4.50 -20.05
C ASP A 60 -9.76 -3.66 -19.37
N GLU A 61 -9.69 -2.40 -19.78
CA GLU A 61 -8.69 -1.42 -19.38
C GLU A 61 -8.78 -1.10 -17.88
N VAL A 62 -10.02 -1.02 -17.38
CA VAL A 62 -10.35 -0.71 -15.99
C VAL A 62 -9.88 -1.83 -15.07
N THR A 63 -10.10 -3.07 -15.49
CA THR A 63 -9.65 -4.27 -14.80
C THR A 63 -8.12 -4.34 -14.69
N PHE A 64 -7.40 -4.09 -15.79
CA PHE A 64 -5.94 -4.05 -15.74
C PHE A 64 -5.43 -2.93 -14.82
N ALA A 65 -5.97 -1.72 -14.95
CA ALA A 65 -5.59 -0.59 -14.09
C ALA A 65 -5.86 -0.90 -12.61
N TYR A 66 -6.99 -1.53 -12.30
CA TYR A 66 -7.32 -1.96 -10.94
C TYR A 66 -6.31 -2.98 -10.40
N LEU A 67 -5.94 -3.98 -11.20
CA LEU A 67 -4.99 -5.02 -10.80
C LEU A 67 -3.59 -4.45 -10.55
N VAL A 68 -3.11 -3.62 -11.47
CA VAL A 68 -1.80 -2.97 -11.32
C VAL A 68 -1.82 -2.06 -10.10
N PHE A 69 -2.81 -1.18 -9.97
CA PHE A 69 -2.91 -0.25 -8.85
C PHE A 69 -2.97 -0.99 -7.51
N THR A 70 -3.96 -1.85 -7.29
CA THR A 70 -4.14 -2.52 -5.99
C THR A 70 -2.99 -3.47 -5.64
N GLY A 71 -2.43 -4.18 -6.62
CA GLY A 71 -1.27 -5.05 -6.43
C GLY A 71 -0.02 -4.26 -6.06
N THR A 72 0.28 -3.18 -6.78
CA THR A 72 1.50 -2.39 -6.51
C THR A 72 1.38 -1.55 -5.26
N SER A 73 0.22 -0.93 -5.00
CA SER A 73 0.00 -0.18 -3.75
C SER A 73 0.13 -1.09 -2.54
N ALA A 74 -0.36 -2.34 -2.60
CA ALA A 74 -0.14 -3.32 -1.53
C ALA A 74 1.36 -3.61 -1.31
N ALA A 75 2.09 -3.94 -2.38
CA ALA A 75 3.53 -4.24 -2.31
C ALA A 75 4.35 -3.06 -1.79
N PHE A 76 4.05 -1.85 -2.27
CA PHE A 76 4.71 -0.62 -1.86
C PHE A 76 4.41 -0.27 -0.39
N CYS A 77 3.17 -0.43 0.08
CA CYS A 77 2.84 -0.22 1.50
C CYS A 77 3.62 -1.17 2.43
N PHE A 78 3.71 -2.47 2.11
CA PHE A 78 4.49 -3.42 2.91
C PHE A 78 6.01 -3.16 2.85
N GLY A 79 6.52 -2.77 1.68
CA GLY A 79 7.91 -2.35 1.52
C GLY A 79 8.25 -1.11 2.34
N LEU A 80 7.35 -0.11 2.33
CA LEU A 80 7.50 1.13 3.09
C LEU A 80 7.45 0.86 4.60
N SER A 81 6.49 0.06 5.07
CA SER A 81 6.38 -0.24 6.50
C SER A 81 7.65 -0.92 7.03
N THR A 82 8.20 -1.86 6.26
CA THR A 82 9.44 -2.57 6.59
C THR A 82 10.65 -1.61 6.62
N LYS A 83 10.77 -0.72 5.63
CA LYS A 83 11.86 0.28 5.60
C LYS A 83 11.78 1.27 6.76
N ILE A 84 10.59 1.80 7.06
CA ILE A 84 10.39 2.74 8.18
C ILE A 84 10.64 2.05 9.52
N LYS A 85 10.20 0.78 9.66
CA LYS A 85 10.43 -0.02 10.88
C LYS A 85 11.92 -0.18 11.18
N ASN A 86 12.75 -0.37 10.15
CA ASN A 86 14.19 -0.54 10.29
C ASN A 86 14.95 0.79 10.41
N ASN A 87 14.41 1.90 9.90
CA ASN A 87 15.09 3.19 9.83
C ASN A 87 14.15 4.35 10.21
N LYS A 88 13.76 4.39 11.49
CA LYS A 88 12.75 5.33 12.03
C LYS A 88 13.13 6.81 11.87
N GLU A 89 14.42 7.12 11.91
CA GLU A 89 14.92 8.51 11.83
C GLU A 89 14.70 9.14 10.45
N ARG A 90 14.70 8.34 9.37
CA ARG A 90 14.49 8.78 7.98
C ARG A 90 13.08 8.54 7.45
N LYS A 91 12.10 8.32 8.34
CA LYS A 91 10.71 7.97 7.97
C LYS A 91 10.07 8.91 6.93
N LYS A 92 10.33 10.22 7.02
CA LYS A 92 9.77 11.23 6.10
C LYS A 92 10.34 11.09 4.70
N GLU A 93 11.64 10.84 4.60
CA GLU A 93 12.31 10.66 3.33
C GLU A 93 11.81 9.39 2.63
N PHE A 94 11.73 8.27 3.36
CA PHE A 94 11.17 7.04 2.78
C PHE A 94 9.71 7.18 2.37
N PHE A 95 8.91 7.97 3.10
CA PHE A 95 7.53 8.25 2.71
C PHE A 95 7.44 9.07 1.42
N LEU A 96 8.29 10.08 1.26
CA LEU A 96 8.33 10.88 0.03
C LEU A 96 8.88 10.09 -1.16
N ASP A 97 9.95 9.32 -0.96
CA ASP A 97 10.49 8.41 -1.99
C ASP A 97 9.44 7.38 -2.42
N TRP A 98 8.67 6.87 -1.47
CA TRP A 98 7.55 5.96 -1.73
C TRP A 98 6.46 6.63 -2.54
N LEU A 99 6.01 7.81 -2.12
CA LEU A 99 4.96 8.55 -2.82
C LEU A 99 5.36 8.88 -4.26
N LEU A 100 6.62 9.29 -4.46
CA LEU A 100 7.17 9.59 -5.77
C LEU A 100 7.30 8.30 -6.62
N GLY A 101 7.77 7.21 -6.02
CA GLY A 101 7.91 5.91 -6.67
C GLY A 101 6.57 5.33 -7.12
N GLU A 102 5.55 5.36 -6.25
CA GLU A 102 4.20 4.92 -6.58
C GLU A 102 3.59 5.79 -7.67
N PHE A 103 3.73 7.12 -7.57
CA PHE A 103 3.25 8.03 -8.62
C PHE A 103 3.90 7.75 -9.98
N LEU A 104 5.22 7.65 -10.04
CA LEU A 104 5.95 7.36 -11.29
C LEU A 104 5.58 5.99 -11.87
N PHE A 105 5.46 4.98 -11.01
CA PHE A 105 5.07 3.64 -11.43
C PHE A 105 3.64 3.62 -11.99
N CYS A 106 2.68 4.27 -11.32
CA CYS A 106 1.31 4.38 -11.79
C CYS A 106 1.23 5.15 -13.12
N MET A 107 1.96 6.26 -13.25
CA MET A 107 2.05 7.02 -14.51
C MET A 107 2.60 6.16 -15.64
N PHE A 108 3.68 5.42 -15.37
CA PHE A 108 4.26 4.48 -16.35
C PHE A 108 3.27 3.39 -16.75
N ALA A 109 2.55 2.80 -15.80
CA ALA A 109 1.54 1.78 -16.08
C ALA A 109 0.39 2.33 -16.95
N ILE A 110 -0.09 3.54 -16.67
CA ILE A 110 -1.10 4.22 -17.48
C ILE A 110 -0.56 4.45 -18.89
N PHE A 111 0.65 5.01 -19.04
CA PHE A 111 1.24 5.24 -20.36
C PHE A 111 1.47 3.95 -21.15
N ALA A 112 1.96 2.89 -20.49
CA ALA A 112 2.17 1.60 -21.13
C ALA A 112 0.85 0.98 -21.62
N LEU A 113 -0.21 1.10 -20.81
CA LEU A 113 -1.56 0.68 -21.19
C LEU A 113 -2.10 1.49 -22.37
N SER A 114 -2.01 2.82 -22.31
CA SER A 114 -2.45 3.70 -23.40
C SER A 114 -1.68 3.45 -24.71
N ALA A 115 -0.38 3.13 -24.62
CA ALA A 115 0.42 2.77 -25.79
C ALA A 115 0.08 1.39 -26.37
N TYR A 116 -0.34 0.43 -25.53
CA TYR A 116 -0.79 -0.89 -25.97
C TYR A 116 -2.18 -0.86 -26.64
N GLN A 117 -2.99 0.13 -26.31
CA GLN A 117 -4.35 0.33 -26.86
C GLN A 117 -4.38 1.04 -28.21
N TRP A 118 -3.26 1.66 -28.63
CA TRP A 118 -3.12 2.35 -29.91
C TRP A 118 -2.58 1.40 -30.98
#